data_AF-A0A928VI57-F1
#
_entry.id   AF-A0A928VI57-F1
#
_cell.length_a   1.000
_cell.length_b   1.000
_cell.length_c   1.000
_cell.angle_alpha   90.00
_cell.angle_beta   90.00
_cell.angle_gamma   90.00
#
_symmetry.space_group_name_H-M   'P 1'
#
loop_
_entity.id
_entity.type
_entity.pdbx_description
1 polymer ?
#
loop_
_entity_poly.entity_id
_entity_poly.type
_entity_poly.pdbx_seq_one_letter_code
_entity_poly.pdbx_strand_id
1 'polypeptide(L)'
;MTHASNRQRIQRFMLGGLAMLVTAPVLVAPAVAFTPAPDGPDGLPGIPGGIPGGIPGGIPELPKPKLPKPKRPTLKPFSCGPHLATFVVRSRTAKRRGRGIRCVKFSNGTVRNRRTPKIAWYGEGNWSGKTYRHMGHAFYRGRKVMQGYASDIYGNGESYKNNFNGNLRVQLINANRIRVTGAWNEDWIRVKRTAYKPLRRPRVCGKYFDQYRVADLISPLRRGRKGTGLRCVLKAGPVGTYAPKRFFTTWFGNGNWQRNLYSHVGTRATKGAGASDICGTTFGPVCNKFPYGSLKIKPVVGGYNVTGAWREKWR
;
A
#
# COMPACT_ATOMS: atom_id res chain seq x y z
N MET A 1 23.58 -35.70 -58.02
CA MET A 1 24.03 -34.33 -57.70
C MET A 1 24.02 -34.18 -56.18
N THR A 2 25.06 -34.68 -55.50
CA THR A 2 26.34 -34.03 -55.13
C THR A 2 26.29 -33.21 -53.83
N HIS A 3 27.01 -33.76 -52.83
CA HIS A 3 27.82 -33.12 -51.77
C HIS A 3 27.14 -32.29 -50.66
N ALA A 4 27.23 -32.62 -49.36
CA ALA A 4 28.37 -32.85 -48.44
C ALA A 4 28.83 -31.58 -47.67
N SER A 5 28.75 -31.68 -46.34
CA SER A 5 29.72 -31.23 -45.31
C SER A 5 30.32 -29.82 -45.36
N ASN A 6 30.20 -29.07 -44.24
CA ASN A 6 31.42 -28.62 -43.54
C ASN A 6 31.25 -28.27 -42.06
N ARG A 7 32.11 -28.88 -41.24
CA ARG A 7 32.46 -28.51 -39.85
C ARG A 7 33.69 -27.60 -39.89
N GLN A 8 33.79 -26.64 -38.97
CA GLN A 8 35.04 -26.16 -38.32
C GLN A 8 34.57 -25.21 -37.19
N ARG A 9 34.72 -25.46 -35.88
CA ARG A 9 35.90 -25.75 -35.04
C ARG A 9 36.87 -24.57 -34.97
N ILE A 10 36.70 -23.71 -33.95
CA ILE A 10 37.79 -22.95 -33.33
C ILE A 10 37.70 -23.15 -31.82
N GLN A 11 38.82 -23.58 -31.24
CA GLN A 11 39.06 -23.92 -29.85
C GLN A 11 40.33 -23.16 -29.42
N ARG A 12 40.37 -22.72 -28.15
CA ARG A 12 41.55 -22.24 -27.35
C ARG A 12 41.98 -20.80 -27.64
N PHE A 13 42.19 -19.93 -26.65
CA PHE A 13 43.19 -20.07 -25.58
C PHE A 13 42.75 -19.58 -24.18
N MET A 14 43.35 -20.21 -23.17
CA MET A 14 43.32 -19.90 -21.74
C MET A 14 44.28 -18.76 -21.38
N LEU A 15 43.95 -18.03 -20.31
CA LEU A 15 44.82 -17.50 -19.24
C LEU A 15 43.86 -16.73 -18.30
N GLY A 16 43.66 -17.13 -17.05
CA GLY A 16 44.65 -17.07 -15.99
C GLY A 16 44.25 -15.90 -15.09
N GLY A 17 43.59 -16.20 -13.98
CA GLY A 17 43.02 -15.16 -13.10
C GLY A 17 42.36 -15.73 -11.86
N LEU A 18 43.17 -16.41 -11.06
CA LEU A 18 42.86 -16.79 -9.69
C LEU A 18 42.63 -15.50 -8.88
N ALA A 19 41.40 -15.23 -8.43
CA ALA A 19 41.13 -14.19 -7.45
C ALA A 19 40.47 -14.84 -6.23
N MET A 20 41.20 -14.77 -5.13
CA MET A 20 40.89 -15.38 -3.84
C MET A 20 39.49 -15.00 -3.33
N LEU A 21 38.78 -16.03 -2.87
CA LEU A 21 37.69 -15.90 -1.90
C LEU A 21 38.25 -15.29 -0.61
N VAL A 22 37.89 -14.05 -0.32
CA VAL A 22 37.94 -13.53 1.06
C VAL A 22 36.52 -13.59 1.60
N THR A 23 36.23 -14.66 2.34
CA THR A 23 35.04 -14.79 3.17
C THR A 23 35.21 -13.90 4.39
N ALA A 24 34.65 -12.69 4.34
CA ALA A 24 34.47 -11.89 5.55
C ALA A 24 33.31 -12.49 6.39
N PRO A 25 33.50 -12.73 7.69
CA PRO A 25 32.41 -13.13 8.58
C PRO A 25 31.44 -11.94 8.72
N VAL A 26 30.22 -12.10 8.21
CA VAL A 26 29.12 -11.19 8.53
C VAL A 26 28.69 -11.52 9.95
N LEU A 27 29.06 -10.65 10.89
CA LEU A 27 28.50 -10.64 12.24
C LEU A 27 26.97 -10.52 12.13
N VAL A 28 26.29 -11.58 12.57
CA VAL A 28 24.86 -11.58 12.85
C VAL A 28 24.66 -10.81 14.14
N ALA A 29 24.27 -9.53 14.04
CA ALA A 29 23.78 -8.79 15.19
C ALA A 29 22.46 -9.44 15.67
N PRO A 30 22.32 -9.78 16.96
CA PRO A 30 21.07 -10.30 17.48
C PRO A 30 19.96 -9.25 17.39
N ALA A 31 18.77 -9.71 17.02
CA ALA A 31 17.56 -8.91 16.99
C ALA A 31 17.27 -8.37 18.40
N VAL A 32 17.36 -7.05 18.56
CA VAL A 32 16.89 -6.36 19.77
C VAL A 32 15.38 -6.47 19.81
N ALA A 33 14.88 -7.34 20.69
CA ALA A 33 13.49 -7.39 21.08
C ALA A 33 13.15 -6.09 21.83
N PHE A 34 12.28 -5.27 21.27
CA PHE A 34 11.71 -4.13 21.99
C PHE A 34 10.70 -4.65 23.02
N THR A 35 11.07 -4.55 24.29
CA THR A 35 10.14 -4.55 25.42
C THR A 35 9.32 -3.25 25.41
N PRO A 36 8.01 -3.28 25.73
CA PRO A 36 7.26 -2.06 26.00
C PRO A 36 7.71 -1.45 27.34
N ALA A 37 7.87 -0.12 27.35
CA ALA A 37 8.20 0.66 28.54
C ALA A 37 7.11 0.55 29.63
N PRO A 38 7.49 0.66 30.91
CA PRO A 38 6.59 0.52 32.05
C PRO A 38 5.67 1.73 32.23
N ASP A 39 4.53 1.46 32.85
CA ASP A 39 3.56 2.42 33.34
C ASP A 39 4.21 3.36 34.38
N GLY A 40 3.83 4.63 34.32
CA GLY A 40 4.18 5.67 35.30
C GLY A 40 2.93 6.38 35.79
N PRO A 41 2.98 7.01 36.99
CA PRO A 41 2.07 6.68 38.08
C PRO A 41 0.93 7.68 38.30
N ASP A 42 0.02 7.23 39.17
CA ASP A 42 -1.08 7.94 39.82
C ASP A 42 -0.70 9.28 40.47
N GLY A 43 -1.71 10.14 40.65
CA GLY A 43 -1.73 11.14 41.72
C GLY A 43 -2.27 12.50 41.31
N LEU A 44 -3.58 12.72 41.47
CA LEU A 44 -4.13 14.06 41.70
C LEU A 44 -4.69 14.12 43.13
N PRO A 45 -4.36 15.16 43.91
CA PRO A 45 -4.75 15.26 45.31
C PRO A 45 -6.25 15.58 45.47
N GLY A 46 -6.85 14.96 46.48
CA GLY A 46 -8.22 15.22 46.92
C GLY A 46 -8.37 16.62 47.52
N ILE A 47 -9.52 17.23 47.26
CA ILE A 47 -9.98 18.46 47.90
C ILE A 47 -11.01 18.05 48.96
N PRO A 48 -10.79 18.32 50.26
CA PRO A 48 -11.81 18.20 51.28
C PRO A 48 -12.54 19.53 51.44
N GLY A 49 -13.87 19.51 51.56
CA GLY A 49 -14.65 20.72 51.83
C GLY A 49 -16.15 20.50 51.72
N GLY A 50 -16.73 19.79 52.69
CA GLY A 50 -18.17 19.77 52.90
C GLY A 50 -18.63 21.05 53.60
N ILE A 51 -19.71 21.65 53.08
CA ILE A 51 -20.49 22.67 53.77
C ILE A 51 -21.89 22.07 54.01
N PRO A 52 -22.31 21.86 55.26
CA PRO A 52 -23.68 21.47 55.56
C PRO A 52 -24.53 22.75 55.73
N GLY A 53 -25.53 22.92 54.88
CA GLY A 53 -26.49 24.02 54.95
C GLY A 53 -27.76 23.65 54.20
N GLY A 54 -28.66 22.93 54.88
CA GLY A 54 -29.98 22.59 54.36
C GLY A 54 -30.94 23.77 54.48
N ILE A 55 -31.48 24.22 53.35
CA ILE A 55 -32.67 25.07 53.29
C ILE A 55 -33.81 24.19 52.75
N PRO A 56 -34.86 23.90 53.53
CA PRO A 56 -36.02 23.15 53.05
C PRO A 56 -36.94 24.10 52.27
N GLY A 57 -36.82 24.08 50.94
CA GLY A 57 -37.69 24.83 50.03
C GLY A 57 -37.78 24.10 48.69
N GLY A 58 -38.63 23.09 48.61
CA GLY A 58 -38.84 22.29 47.41
C GLY A 58 -39.58 23.07 46.32
N ILE A 59 -38.85 23.61 45.36
CA ILE A 59 -39.42 24.09 44.09
C ILE A 59 -39.76 22.84 43.26
N PRO A 60 -40.98 22.71 42.72
CA PRO A 60 -41.34 21.58 41.85
C PRO A 60 -40.37 21.50 40.66
N GLU A 61 -39.64 20.38 40.55
CA GLU A 61 -38.69 20.14 39.46
C GLU A 61 -39.48 20.00 38.15
N LEU A 62 -39.42 21.04 37.31
CA LEU A 62 -39.96 21.00 35.96
C LEU A 62 -39.38 19.80 35.19
N PRO A 63 -40.21 19.02 34.48
CA PRO A 63 -39.74 17.82 33.77
C PRO A 63 -38.68 18.22 32.74
N LYS A 64 -37.43 17.81 32.99
CA LYS A 64 -36.30 18.05 32.10
C LYS A 64 -36.64 17.54 30.69
N PRO A 65 -36.57 18.40 29.66
CA PRO A 65 -36.82 17.98 28.28
C PRO A 65 -35.88 16.81 27.93
N LYS A 66 -36.45 15.67 27.54
CA LYS A 66 -35.66 14.53 27.05
C LYS A 66 -35.00 14.94 25.73
N LEU A 67 -33.76 15.44 25.82
CA LEU A 67 -32.92 15.72 24.65
C LEU A 67 -32.85 14.46 23.77
N PRO A 68 -33.12 14.56 22.45
CA PRO A 68 -33.05 13.42 21.56
C PRO A 68 -31.66 12.79 21.66
N LYS A 69 -31.61 11.47 21.91
CA LYS A 69 -30.33 10.75 21.91
C LYS A 69 -29.64 11.00 20.57
N PRO A 70 -28.38 11.48 20.55
CA PRO A 70 -27.68 11.80 19.32
C PRO A 70 -27.64 10.56 18.43
N LYS A 71 -28.25 10.65 17.23
CA LYS A 71 -28.24 9.56 16.25
C LYS A 71 -26.78 9.23 15.91
N ARG A 72 -26.36 8.02 16.28
CA ARG A 72 -25.01 7.53 15.97
C ARG A 72 -24.84 7.54 14.45
N PRO A 73 -23.81 8.22 13.89
CA PRO A 73 -23.63 8.27 12.45
C PRO A 73 -23.51 6.85 11.88
N THR A 74 -24.44 6.46 11.01
CA THR A 74 -24.39 5.18 10.31
C THR A 74 -23.27 5.24 9.27
N LEU A 75 -22.20 4.47 9.51
CA LEU A 75 -21.11 4.34 8.56
C LEU A 75 -21.62 3.70 7.28
N LYS A 76 -21.43 4.38 6.14
CA LYS A 76 -21.78 3.81 4.82
C LYS A 76 -20.94 2.55 4.55
N PRO A 77 -21.53 1.53 3.90
CA PRO A 77 -20.79 0.34 3.52
C PRO A 77 -19.74 0.66 2.47
N PHE A 78 -18.49 0.33 2.77
CA PHE A 78 -17.31 0.51 1.93
C PHE A 78 -16.95 -0.77 1.17
N SER A 79 -16.47 -0.61 -0.06
CA SER A 79 -15.77 -1.63 -0.86
C SER A 79 -14.68 -0.96 -1.68
N CYS A 80 -13.64 -1.71 -2.05
CA CYS A 80 -12.57 -1.27 -2.93
C CYS A 80 -12.98 -1.21 -4.41
N GLY A 81 -14.23 -1.54 -4.74
CA GLY A 81 -14.72 -1.63 -6.12
C GLY A 81 -14.64 -3.06 -6.68
N PRO A 82 -15.11 -3.28 -7.92
CA PRO A 82 -15.22 -4.63 -8.50
C PRO A 82 -13.89 -5.23 -8.96
N HIS A 83 -12.83 -4.41 -9.07
CA HIS A 83 -11.55 -4.81 -9.65
C HIS A 83 -10.42 -4.98 -8.63
N LEU A 84 -10.76 -4.86 -7.34
CA LEU A 84 -9.90 -5.03 -6.19
C LEU A 84 -10.67 -5.84 -5.14
N ALA A 85 -10.00 -6.79 -4.51
CA ALA A 85 -10.60 -7.51 -3.40
C ALA A 85 -10.51 -6.66 -2.12
N THR A 86 -11.65 -6.47 -1.46
CA THR A 86 -11.73 -5.80 -0.17
C THR A 86 -11.43 -6.78 0.95
N PHE A 87 -10.42 -6.49 1.76
CA PHE A 87 -10.16 -7.23 2.99
C PHE A 87 -10.23 -6.32 4.21
N VAL A 88 -10.73 -6.85 5.32
CA VAL A 88 -10.61 -6.24 6.64
C VAL A 88 -9.42 -6.85 7.37
N VAL A 89 -8.71 -6.00 8.12
CA VAL A 89 -7.56 -6.41 8.92
C VAL A 89 -8.03 -6.92 10.28
N ARG A 90 -7.48 -8.06 10.72
CA ARG A 90 -7.59 -8.56 12.08
C ARG A 90 -6.20 -8.80 12.66
N SER A 91 -5.90 -8.15 13.78
CA SER A 91 -4.68 -8.47 14.54
C SER A 91 -4.73 -9.90 15.06
N ARG A 92 -3.58 -10.58 15.04
CA ARG A 92 -3.45 -11.95 15.55
C ARG A 92 -3.11 -12.02 17.03
N THR A 93 -2.55 -10.96 17.60
CA THR A 93 -2.13 -10.91 19.01
C THR A 93 -3.11 -10.18 19.91
N ALA A 94 -3.90 -9.25 19.37
CA ALA A 94 -4.84 -8.48 20.16
C ALA A 94 -6.14 -8.29 19.40
N LYS A 95 -7.17 -9.08 19.73
CA LYS A 95 -8.47 -9.16 19.02
C LYS A 95 -9.16 -7.80 18.79
N ARG A 96 -8.85 -6.77 19.59
CA ARG A 96 -9.42 -5.40 19.47
C ARG A 96 -8.44 -4.35 18.94
N ARG A 97 -7.15 -4.66 18.73
CA ARG A 97 -6.17 -3.72 18.18
C ARG A 97 -6.14 -3.82 16.66
N GLY A 98 -6.10 -2.66 16.00
CA GLY A 98 -6.02 -2.60 14.55
C GLY A 98 -7.38 -2.77 13.86
N ARG A 99 -7.85 -1.70 13.23
CA ARG A 99 -8.97 -1.73 12.29
C ARG A 99 -8.50 -1.12 10.98
N GLY A 100 -8.85 -1.73 9.88
CA GLY A 100 -8.54 -1.14 8.58
C GLY A 100 -8.89 -2.02 7.43
N ILE A 101 -8.62 -1.50 6.24
CA ILE A 101 -8.91 -2.15 4.97
C ILE A 101 -7.62 -2.44 4.22
N ARG A 102 -7.71 -3.42 3.33
CA ARG A 102 -6.74 -3.65 2.25
C ARG A 102 -7.53 -3.76 0.96
N CYS A 103 -7.19 -2.92 -0.01
CA CYS A 103 -7.63 -3.05 -1.38
C CYS A 103 -6.56 -3.80 -2.15
N VAL A 104 -6.82 -5.09 -2.40
CA VAL A 104 -5.82 -6.02 -2.93
C VAL A 104 -6.06 -6.26 -4.41
N LYS A 105 -5.05 -5.93 -5.21
CA LYS A 105 -4.94 -6.30 -6.62
C LYS A 105 -4.20 -7.62 -6.73
N PHE A 106 -4.87 -8.64 -7.25
CA PHE A 106 -4.22 -9.88 -7.64
C PHE A 106 -3.68 -9.75 -9.07
N SER A 107 -2.49 -10.29 -9.32
CA SER A 107 -1.96 -10.35 -10.67
C SER A 107 -2.65 -11.43 -11.48
N ASN A 108 -3.01 -11.08 -12.72
CA ASN A 108 -3.42 -12.05 -13.75
C ASN A 108 -2.22 -12.76 -14.40
N GLY A 109 -0.99 -12.44 -14.00
CA GLY A 109 0.23 -13.03 -14.55
C GLY A 109 0.38 -14.52 -14.19
N THR A 110 1.05 -15.26 -15.07
CA THR A 110 1.36 -16.68 -14.87
C THR A 110 2.24 -16.87 -13.64
N VAL A 111 1.99 -17.94 -12.87
CA VAL A 111 2.72 -18.32 -11.64
C VAL A 111 4.24 -18.44 -11.87
N ARG A 112 4.66 -18.64 -13.13
CA ARG A 112 6.05 -18.81 -13.53
C ARG A 112 6.87 -17.51 -13.44
N ASN A 113 6.25 -16.33 -13.51
CA ASN A 113 7.00 -15.07 -13.42
C ASN A 113 7.15 -14.60 -11.96
N ARG A 114 8.24 -15.04 -11.30
CA ARG A 114 8.61 -14.62 -9.94
C ARG A 114 8.90 -13.11 -9.81
N ARG A 115 9.01 -12.39 -10.93
CA ARG A 115 9.33 -10.96 -10.96
C ARG A 115 8.09 -10.07 -11.06
N THR A 116 6.89 -10.62 -11.25
CA THR A 116 5.65 -9.84 -11.18
C THR A 116 5.09 -9.93 -9.76
N PRO A 117 4.70 -8.80 -9.13
CA PRO A 117 3.95 -8.83 -7.88
C PRO A 117 2.75 -9.76 -8.01
N LYS A 118 2.65 -10.82 -7.20
CA LYS A 118 1.48 -11.71 -7.23
C LYS A 118 0.27 -11.03 -6.63
N ILE A 119 0.51 -10.25 -5.58
CA ILE A 119 -0.45 -9.32 -5.01
C ILE A 119 0.21 -7.96 -4.86
N ALA A 120 -0.59 -6.93 -5.03
CA ALA A 120 -0.28 -5.56 -4.68
C ALA A 120 -1.45 -5.01 -3.87
N TRP A 121 -1.19 -4.12 -2.92
CA TRP A 121 -2.25 -3.57 -2.09
C TRP A 121 -2.02 -2.12 -1.74
N TYR A 122 -3.15 -1.45 -1.57
CA TYR A 122 -3.28 -0.23 -0.77
C TYR A 122 -3.94 -0.60 0.56
N GLY A 123 -3.46 -0.04 1.67
CA GLY A 123 -4.05 -0.26 2.97
C GLY A 123 -4.13 1.03 3.77
N GLU A 124 -5.19 1.17 4.56
CA GLU A 124 -5.34 2.25 5.53
C GLU A 124 -6.15 1.78 6.73
N GLY A 125 -6.07 2.52 7.82
CA GLY A 125 -6.78 2.18 9.04
C GLY A 125 -6.29 2.94 10.27
N ASN A 126 -6.60 2.36 11.41
CA ASN A 126 -6.21 2.80 12.72
C ASN A 126 -5.62 1.63 13.50
N TRP A 127 -4.43 1.81 14.06
CA TRP A 127 -3.75 0.83 14.90
C TRP A 127 -3.45 1.47 16.25
N SER A 128 -4.14 0.99 17.30
CA SER A 128 -4.03 1.53 18.67
C SER A 128 -4.22 3.05 18.74
N GLY A 129 -5.31 3.56 18.14
CA GLY A 129 -5.63 5.00 18.13
C GLY A 129 -4.89 5.80 17.05
N LYS A 130 -3.82 5.26 16.46
CA LYS A 130 -3.00 5.94 15.46
C LYS A 130 -3.40 5.59 14.03
N THR A 131 -3.59 6.59 13.17
CA THR A 131 -3.93 6.38 11.76
C THR A 131 -2.72 5.92 10.97
N TYR A 132 -2.92 4.98 10.04
CA TYR A 132 -1.88 4.52 9.12
C TYR A 132 -2.42 4.46 7.69
N ARG A 133 -1.50 4.60 6.74
CA ARG A 133 -1.70 4.33 5.33
C ARG A 133 -0.43 3.71 4.78
N HIS A 134 -0.55 2.66 3.99
CA HIS A 134 0.60 2.01 3.38
C HIS A 134 0.27 1.42 2.03
N MET A 135 1.32 1.08 1.32
CA MET A 135 1.25 0.32 0.09
C MET A 135 2.27 -0.80 0.16
N GLY A 136 1.95 -1.90 -0.49
CA GLY A 136 2.92 -2.96 -0.63
C GLY A 136 2.64 -3.88 -1.80
N HIS A 137 3.55 -4.80 -1.98
CA HIS A 137 3.44 -5.90 -2.91
C HIS A 137 4.08 -7.16 -2.33
N ALA A 138 3.74 -8.32 -2.90
CA ALA A 138 4.40 -9.56 -2.53
C ALA A 138 4.70 -10.41 -3.77
N PHE A 139 5.84 -11.07 -3.73
CA PHE A 139 6.36 -11.93 -4.80
C PHE A 139 6.51 -13.35 -4.28
N TYR A 140 6.32 -14.35 -5.14
CA TYR A 140 6.50 -15.74 -4.74
C TYR A 140 7.93 -16.01 -4.27
N ARG A 141 8.04 -16.59 -3.07
CA ARG A 141 9.25 -17.18 -2.51
C ARG A 141 8.92 -18.65 -2.18
N GLY A 142 8.81 -19.46 -3.23
CA GLY A 142 8.36 -20.86 -3.15
C GLY A 142 6.87 -21.06 -3.54
N ARG A 143 6.28 -22.21 -3.18
CA ARG A 143 4.95 -22.64 -3.66
C ARG A 143 3.76 -21.91 -3.01
N LYS A 144 3.81 -21.63 -1.70
CA LYS A 144 2.66 -21.07 -0.93
C LYS A 144 2.98 -19.80 -0.12
N VAL A 145 4.25 -19.40 -0.07
CA VAL A 145 4.71 -18.25 0.70
C VAL A 145 5.25 -17.20 -0.26
N MET A 146 4.89 -15.95 0.00
CA MET A 146 5.38 -14.79 -0.72
C MET A 146 6.20 -13.92 0.22
N GLN A 147 7.27 -13.33 -0.32
CA GLN A 147 7.98 -12.26 0.35
C GLN A 147 7.30 -10.94 0.04
N GLY A 148 6.87 -10.24 1.09
CA GLY A 148 6.20 -8.96 1.02
C GLY A 148 7.11 -7.79 1.32
N TYR A 149 6.83 -6.67 0.65
CA TYR A 149 7.46 -5.38 0.87
C TYR A 149 6.35 -4.35 1.04
N ALA A 150 6.54 -3.40 1.95
CA ALA A 150 5.59 -2.32 2.16
C ALA A 150 6.27 -1.06 2.70
N SER A 151 5.63 0.08 2.51
CA SER A 151 6.04 1.33 3.15
C SER A 151 4.83 2.17 3.48
N ASP A 152 4.94 2.99 4.52
CA ASP A 152 3.88 3.89 4.94
C ASP A 152 3.87 5.17 4.09
N ILE A 153 2.69 5.54 3.59
CA ILE A 153 2.43 6.87 3.04
C ILE A 153 2.17 7.80 4.23
N TYR A 154 2.93 8.89 4.32
CA TYR A 154 2.84 9.79 5.46
C TYR A 154 3.00 11.26 5.04
N GLY A 155 2.67 12.17 5.97
CA GLY A 155 2.64 13.61 5.74
C GLY A 155 1.24 14.15 5.41
N ASN A 156 0.19 13.33 5.55
CA ASN A 156 -1.21 13.69 5.31
C ASN A 156 -2.08 13.51 6.57
N GLY A 157 -1.47 13.43 7.75
CA GLY A 157 -2.12 13.15 9.04
C GLY A 157 -1.98 11.70 9.52
N GLU A 158 -1.22 10.85 8.81
CA GLU A 158 -0.86 9.52 9.29
C GLU A 158 0.23 9.59 10.38
N SER A 159 0.15 8.71 11.38
CA SER A 159 1.09 8.67 12.51
C SER A 159 2.35 7.86 12.25
N TYR A 160 2.29 6.90 11.32
CA TYR A 160 3.36 5.94 11.08
C TYR A 160 4.20 6.32 9.85
N LYS A 161 5.51 6.05 9.93
CA LYS A 161 6.52 6.41 8.92
C LYS A 161 7.52 5.27 8.74
N ASN A 162 7.02 4.05 8.60
CA ASN A 162 7.84 2.84 8.55
C ASN A 162 8.11 2.38 7.11
N ASN A 163 9.16 1.56 7.00
CA ASN A 163 9.53 0.87 5.78
C ASN A 163 9.79 -0.61 6.09
N PHE A 164 9.17 -1.49 5.33
CA PHE A 164 9.17 -2.94 5.51
C PHE A 164 9.80 -3.57 4.26
N ASN A 165 11.14 -3.55 4.20
CA ASN A 165 11.88 -3.96 3.02
C ASN A 165 12.12 -5.48 2.99
N GLY A 166 11.11 -6.26 2.61
CA GLY A 166 11.26 -7.70 2.40
C GLY A 166 11.17 -8.56 3.66
N ASN A 167 10.78 -7.96 4.79
CA ASN A 167 10.59 -8.61 6.10
C ASN A 167 9.12 -8.98 6.39
N LEU A 168 8.24 -8.91 5.39
CA LEU A 168 6.89 -9.45 5.47
C LEU A 168 6.84 -10.83 4.85
N ARG A 169 6.21 -11.77 5.54
CA ARG A 169 5.88 -13.10 5.02
C ARG A 169 4.39 -13.15 4.78
N VAL A 170 4.00 -13.20 3.50
CA VAL A 170 2.60 -13.19 3.07
C VAL A 170 2.19 -14.56 2.57
N GLN A 171 1.10 -15.11 3.11
CA GLN A 171 0.61 -16.44 2.79
C GLN A 171 -0.86 -16.36 2.39
N LEU A 172 -1.17 -16.88 1.20
CA LEU A 172 -2.55 -17.12 0.78
C LEU A 172 -3.04 -18.40 1.46
N ILE A 173 -3.84 -18.27 2.52
CA ILE A 173 -4.40 -19.43 3.24
C ILE A 173 -5.53 -20.05 2.40
N ASN A 174 -6.42 -19.21 1.88
CA ASN A 174 -7.45 -19.55 0.90
C ASN A 174 -7.90 -18.27 0.16
N ALA A 175 -8.90 -18.38 -0.72
CA ALA A 175 -9.42 -17.25 -1.50
C ALA A 175 -9.96 -16.08 -0.67
N ASN A 176 -10.29 -16.33 0.61
CA ASN A 176 -10.91 -15.37 1.52
C ASN A 176 -9.98 -14.94 2.68
N ARG A 177 -8.76 -15.48 2.77
CA ARG A 177 -7.85 -15.20 3.89
C ARG A 177 -6.39 -15.12 3.43
N ILE A 178 -5.77 -13.98 3.70
CA ILE A 178 -4.33 -13.78 3.58
C ILE A 178 -3.76 -13.62 4.99
N ARG A 179 -2.69 -14.33 5.30
CA ARG A 179 -1.94 -14.16 6.54
C ARG A 179 -0.66 -13.39 6.28
N VAL A 180 -0.38 -12.39 7.11
CA VAL A 180 0.87 -11.62 7.07
C VAL A 180 1.59 -11.74 8.41
N THR A 181 2.83 -12.17 8.33
CA THR A 181 3.74 -12.39 9.48
C THR A 181 5.09 -11.71 9.23
N GLY A 182 5.98 -11.70 10.22
CA GLY A 182 7.26 -10.97 10.17
C GLY A 182 7.11 -9.62 10.86
N ALA A 183 7.35 -8.52 10.15
CA ALA A 183 7.18 -7.18 10.74
C ALA A 183 5.72 -6.83 11.07
N TRP A 184 4.75 -7.49 10.43
CA TRP A 184 3.33 -7.42 10.80
C TRP A 184 2.87 -8.76 11.34
N ASN A 185 1.79 -8.77 12.12
CA ASN A 185 1.17 -9.99 12.62
C ASN A 185 -0.36 -9.90 12.53
N GLU A 186 -0.87 -10.03 11.31
CA GLU A 186 -2.27 -9.79 10.97
C GLU A 186 -2.82 -10.84 9.99
N ASP A 187 -4.13 -11.07 10.07
CA ASP A 187 -4.89 -11.78 9.04
C ASP A 187 -5.78 -10.78 8.30
N TRP A 188 -5.82 -10.90 6.98
CA TRP A 188 -6.72 -10.16 6.11
C TRP A 188 -7.87 -11.06 5.75
N ILE A 189 -9.08 -10.66 6.11
CA ILE A 189 -10.31 -11.43 5.86
C ILE A 189 -11.10 -10.75 4.75
N ARG A 190 -11.36 -11.46 3.66
CA ARG A 190 -12.08 -10.93 2.51
C ARG A 190 -13.53 -10.67 2.87
N VAL A 191 -14.05 -9.52 2.42
CA VAL A 191 -15.46 -9.13 2.60
C VAL A 191 -15.99 -8.53 1.30
N LYS A 192 -17.31 -8.61 1.09
CA LYS A 192 -17.95 -7.90 -0.04
C LYS A 192 -18.02 -6.40 0.23
N ARG A 193 -18.46 -6.04 1.45
CA ARG A 193 -18.59 -4.67 1.95
C ARG A 193 -18.31 -4.65 3.46
N THR A 194 -17.93 -3.50 4.00
CA THR A 194 -17.71 -3.32 5.45
C THR A 194 -17.99 -1.88 5.87
N ALA A 195 -18.41 -1.64 7.11
CA ALA A 195 -18.55 -0.29 7.64
C ALA A 195 -17.16 0.33 7.86
N TYR A 196 -16.75 1.25 6.97
CA TYR A 196 -15.45 1.90 7.03
C TYR A 196 -15.52 3.32 6.44
N LYS A 197 -14.85 4.27 7.11
CA LYS A 197 -14.71 5.64 6.62
C LYS A 197 -13.29 5.81 6.07
N PRO A 198 -13.11 5.96 4.75
CA PRO A 198 -11.79 6.14 4.17
C PRO A 198 -11.10 7.42 4.65
N LEU A 199 -9.77 7.37 4.72
CA LEU A 199 -8.97 8.56 4.97
C LEU A 199 -9.00 9.49 3.75
N ARG A 200 -8.78 10.79 3.97
CA ARG A 200 -8.65 11.76 2.88
C ARG A 200 -7.52 11.35 1.94
N ARG A 201 -7.72 11.49 0.62
CA ARG A 201 -6.72 11.15 -0.40
C ARG A 201 -5.38 11.84 -0.12
N PRO A 202 -4.24 11.14 -0.25
CA PRO A 202 -2.94 11.73 0.02
C PRO A 202 -2.62 12.85 -0.98
N ARG A 203 -1.88 13.85 -0.50
CA ARG A 203 -1.30 14.96 -1.27
C ARG A 203 0.22 14.84 -1.40
N VAL A 204 0.84 14.09 -0.48
CA VAL A 204 2.26 13.73 -0.45
C VAL A 204 2.44 12.24 -0.13
N CYS A 205 3.56 11.66 -0.56
CA CYS A 205 3.83 10.22 -0.42
C CYS A 205 4.75 9.85 0.75
N GLY A 206 5.63 10.76 1.18
CA GLY A 206 6.71 10.44 2.13
C GLY A 206 7.96 9.85 1.46
N LYS A 207 9.05 9.70 2.24
CA LYS A 207 10.42 9.46 1.71
C LYS A 207 10.62 8.08 1.06
N TYR A 208 9.79 7.09 1.41
CA TYR A 208 9.90 5.72 0.90
C TYR A 208 9.23 5.50 -0.47
N PHE A 209 8.74 6.58 -1.06
CA PHE A 209 8.13 6.58 -2.39
C PHE A 209 8.88 7.53 -3.32
N ASP A 210 8.96 7.17 -4.60
CA ASP A 210 9.20 8.15 -5.64
C ASP A 210 7.84 8.85 -5.89
N GLN A 211 7.80 10.16 -5.67
CA GLN A 211 6.59 10.96 -5.81
C GLN A 211 6.58 11.65 -7.16
N TYR A 212 5.48 11.51 -7.90
CA TYR A 212 5.28 12.23 -9.16
C TYR A 212 3.96 13.00 -9.14
N ARG A 213 3.99 14.22 -9.67
CA ARG A 213 2.83 14.96 -10.12
C ARG A 213 2.46 14.49 -11.53
N VAL A 214 1.16 14.39 -11.77
CA VAL A 214 0.62 13.88 -13.02
C VAL A 214 -0.03 15.00 -13.81
N ALA A 215 0.23 15.04 -15.11
CA ALA A 215 -0.47 15.87 -16.09
C ALA A 215 -0.83 15.06 -17.35
N ASP A 216 -1.71 15.57 -18.21
CA ASP A 216 -1.92 14.98 -19.55
C ASP A 216 -0.65 15.13 -20.39
N LEU A 217 -0.27 14.06 -21.09
CA LEU A 217 0.95 14.01 -21.89
C LEU A 217 0.92 14.94 -23.12
N ILE A 218 -0.27 15.23 -23.69
CA ILE A 218 -0.39 16.00 -24.95
C ILE A 218 -0.82 17.45 -24.70
N SER A 219 -1.18 17.85 -23.48
CA SER A 219 -1.79 19.17 -23.26
C SER A 219 -0.83 20.31 -23.63
N PRO A 220 -1.06 21.06 -24.72
CA PRO A 220 -0.37 22.32 -24.93
C PRO A 220 -0.95 23.32 -23.93
N LEU A 221 -0.11 24.27 -23.53
CA LEU A 221 -0.33 25.33 -22.53
C LEU A 221 -1.64 26.15 -22.64
N ARG A 222 -2.56 25.89 -23.58
CA ARG A 222 -3.77 26.72 -23.75
C ARG A 222 -5.12 26.00 -23.92
N ARG A 223 -5.23 24.70 -24.25
CA ARG A 223 -6.56 24.05 -24.44
C ARG A 223 -6.66 22.53 -24.15
N GLY A 224 -5.62 21.86 -23.68
CA GLY A 224 -5.67 20.40 -23.47
C GLY A 224 -6.37 19.96 -22.18
N ARG A 225 -6.77 18.68 -22.13
CA ARG A 225 -7.51 18.07 -21.00
C ARG A 225 -6.77 18.34 -19.68
N LYS A 226 -7.46 18.97 -18.72
CA LYS A 226 -6.95 19.26 -17.38
C LYS A 226 -6.96 17.98 -16.54
N GLY A 227 -5.87 17.23 -16.62
CA GLY A 227 -5.58 16.10 -15.74
C GLY A 227 -4.56 16.51 -14.69
N THR A 228 -4.85 16.29 -13.41
CA THR A 228 -3.85 16.45 -12.34
C THR A 228 -3.87 15.26 -11.40
N GLY A 229 -2.73 14.93 -10.80
CA GLY A 229 -2.68 13.82 -9.86
C GLY A 229 -1.37 13.66 -9.12
N LEU A 230 -1.35 12.63 -8.28
CA LEU A 230 -0.22 12.16 -7.50
C LEU A 230 0.03 10.70 -7.87
N ARG A 231 1.30 10.30 -7.96
CA ARG A 231 1.74 8.90 -7.98
C ARG A 231 2.75 8.70 -6.85
N CYS A 232 2.46 7.75 -5.98
CA CYS A 232 3.39 7.27 -4.98
C CYS A 232 3.92 5.92 -5.46
N VAL A 233 5.11 5.91 -6.06
CA VAL A 233 5.73 4.69 -6.58
C VAL A 233 6.61 4.08 -5.48
N LEU A 234 6.31 2.85 -5.08
CA LEU A 234 7.00 2.19 -3.97
C LEU A 234 8.49 1.96 -4.31
N LYS A 235 9.39 2.45 -3.45
CA LYS A 235 10.85 2.22 -3.61
C LYS A 235 11.26 0.83 -3.14
N ALA A 236 10.57 0.30 -2.14
CA ALA A 236 10.80 -1.03 -1.60
C ALA A 236 10.37 -2.11 -2.61
N GLY A 237 11.14 -3.18 -2.70
CA GLY A 237 10.90 -4.28 -3.62
C GLY A 237 12.18 -5.04 -3.93
N PRO A 238 12.06 -6.18 -4.64
CA PRO A 238 13.22 -6.91 -5.11
C PRO A 238 14.04 -6.02 -6.05
N VAL A 239 15.33 -5.86 -5.75
CA VAL A 239 16.25 -5.10 -6.58
C VAL A 239 16.34 -5.80 -7.94
N GLY A 240 15.86 -5.13 -9.00
CA GLY A 240 16.00 -5.63 -10.35
C GLY A 240 17.41 -5.37 -10.87
N THR A 241 18.05 -6.38 -11.45
CA THR A 241 19.38 -6.31 -12.06
C THR A 241 19.44 -5.50 -13.38
N TYR A 242 18.42 -4.71 -13.72
CA TYR A 242 18.33 -4.01 -15.01
C TYR A 242 18.12 -2.51 -14.80
N ALA A 243 18.95 -1.70 -15.44
CA ALA A 243 18.87 -0.24 -15.41
C ALA A 243 17.72 0.31 -16.29
N PRO A 244 17.05 1.41 -15.89
CA PRO A 244 17.11 1.99 -14.55
C PRO A 244 16.48 1.03 -13.53
N LYS A 245 17.18 0.81 -12.40
CA LYS A 245 17.14 -0.34 -11.45
C LYS A 245 15.79 -0.67 -10.76
N ARG A 246 14.63 -0.28 -11.31
CA ARG A 246 13.30 -0.43 -10.69
C ARG A 246 12.20 -0.76 -11.72
N PHE A 247 12.27 -1.93 -12.34
CA PHE A 247 11.20 -2.40 -13.23
C PHE A 247 10.00 -3.03 -12.49
N PHE A 248 10.19 -3.50 -11.26
CA PHE A 248 9.17 -4.25 -10.51
C PHE A 248 8.69 -3.44 -9.32
N THR A 249 7.59 -2.72 -9.50
CA THR A 249 7.06 -1.88 -8.43
C THR A 249 5.55 -1.78 -8.50
N THR A 250 4.98 -1.28 -7.41
CA THR A 250 3.58 -0.97 -7.24
C THR A 250 3.47 0.52 -6.98
N TRP A 251 2.38 1.13 -7.44
CA TRP A 251 2.07 2.50 -7.10
C TRP A 251 0.62 2.65 -6.68
N PHE A 252 0.39 3.67 -5.86
CA PHE A 252 -0.92 4.24 -5.64
C PHE A 252 -0.96 5.54 -6.42
N GLY A 253 -2.05 5.76 -7.13
CA GLY A 253 -2.29 7.04 -7.76
C GLY A 253 -3.65 7.57 -7.36
N ASN A 254 -3.76 8.89 -7.31
CA ASN A 254 -5.03 9.58 -7.20
C ASN A 254 -4.96 10.89 -7.97
N GLY A 255 -6.11 11.39 -8.41
CA GLY A 255 -6.14 12.63 -9.16
C GLY A 255 -7.53 13.08 -9.55
N ASN A 256 -7.57 13.96 -10.52
CA ASN A 256 -8.77 14.42 -11.20
C ASN A 256 -8.49 14.40 -12.71
N TRP A 257 -9.37 13.75 -13.47
CA TRP A 257 -9.36 13.78 -14.92
C TRP A 257 -10.73 14.21 -15.41
N GLN A 258 -10.81 15.32 -16.16
CA GLN A 258 -12.09 15.83 -16.68
C GLN A 258 -13.18 15.97 -15.60
N ARG A 259 -12.82 16.54 -14.44
CA ARG A 259 -13.66 16.70 -13.24
C ARG A 259 -13.97 15.41 -12.47
N ASN A 260 -13.57 14.24 -12.97
CA ASN A 260 -13.75 12.98 -12.28
C ASN A 260 -12.55 12.67 -11.38
N LEU A 261 -12.82 12.53 -10.08
CA LEU A 261 -11.84 12.01 -9.15
C LEU A 261 -11.59 10.53 -9.42
N TYR A 262 -10.33 10.11 -9.27
CA TYR A 262 -9.96 8.71 -9.35
C TYR A 262 -8.90 8.39 -8.30
N SER A 263 -8.80 7.11 -7.96
CA SER A 263 -7.69 6.52 -7.22
C SER A 263 -7.46 5.08 -7.68
N HIS A 264 -6.22 4.60 -7.69
CA HIS A 264 -5.90 3.26 -8.20
C HIS A 264 -4.70 2.63 -7.53
N VAL A 265 -4.64 1.29 -7.63
CA VAL A 265 -3.46 0.50 -7.36
C VAL A 265 -2.91 -0.02 -8.68
N GLY A 266 -1.69 0.35 -9.00
CA GLY A 266 -0.99 -0.08 -10.19
C GLY A 266 0.21 -0.97 -9.91
N THR A 267 0.55 -1.80 -10.89
CA THR A 267 1.69 -2.73 -10.84
C THR A 267 2.46 -2.67 -12.15
N ARG A 268 3.78 -2.59 -12.06
CA ARG A 268 4.72 -2.62 -13.19
C ARG A 268 5.60 -3.85 -13.10
N ALA A 269 5.84 -4.47 -14.26
CA ALA A 269 6.88 -5.47 -14.43
C ALA A 269 7.49 -5.35 -15.84
N THR A 270 8.38 -6.27 -16.22
CA THR A 270 9.19 -6.19 -17.46
C THR A 270 8.37 -6.05 -18.75
N LYS A 271 7.23 -6.76 -18.86
CA LYS A 271 6.40 -6.79 -20.07
C LYS A 271 5.28 -5.71 -20.06
N GLY A 272 5.35 -4.74 -19.16
CA GLY A 272 4.41 -3.62 -19.09
C GLY A 272 3.80 -3.43 -17.70
N ALA A 273 2.75 -2.62 -17.66
CA ALA A 273 2.06 -2.26 -16.44
C ALA A 273 0.53 -2.35 -16.59
N GLY A 274 -0.16 -2.36 -15.47
CA GLY A 274 -1.62 -2.35 -15.39
C GLY A 274 -2.08 -1.80 -14.05
N ALA A 275 -3.36 -1.46 -13.94
CA ALA A 275 -3.93 -0.81 -12.77
C ALA A 275 -5.38 -1.26 -12.52
N SER A 276 -5.84 -1.11 -11.29
CA SER A 276 -7.25 -1.26 -10.93
C SER A 276 -7.65 -0.09 -10.04
N ASP A 277 -8.79 0.52 -10.33
CA ASP A 277 -9.27 1.66 -9.56
C ASP A 277 -9.87 1.20 -8.23
N ILE A 278 -9.62 2.00 -7.19
CA ILE A 278 -10.41 2.00 -5.96
C ILE A 278 -11.50 3.03 -6.17
N CYS A 279 -12.76 2.62 -6.10
CA CYS A 279 -13.86 3.53 -6.35
C CYS A 279 -14.86 3.61 -5.20
N GLY A 280 -15.48 4.78 -5.06
CA GLY A 280 -16.34 5.14 -3.94
C GLY A 280 -16.22 6.63 -3.62
N THR A 281 -17.00 7.10 -2.64
CA THR A 281 -17.15 8.53 -2.34
C THR A 281 -15.81 9.28 -2.15
N THR A 282 -14.87 8.71 -1.39
CA THR A 282 -13.58 9.37 -1.12
C THR A 282 -12.55 9.17 -2.24
N PHE A 283 -12.58 8.02 -2.91
CA PHE A 283 -11.58 7.65 -3.91
C PHE A 283 -11.92 8.13 -5.32
N GLY A 284 -13.20 8.44 -5.57
CA GLY A 284 -13.74 8.88 -6.84
C GLY A 284 -14.71 7.88 -7.47
N PRO A 285 -15.58 8.31 -8.39
CA PRO A 285 -16.57 7.44 -9.03
C PRO A 285 -15.97 6.51 -10.10
N VAL A 286 -14.75 6.79 -10.59
CA VAL A 286 -14.13 6.03 -11.66
C VAL A 286 -13.74 4.64 -11.16
N CYS A 287 -14.26 3.58 -11.81
CA CYS A 287 -14.06 2.17 -11.44
C CYS A 287 -13.45 1.36 -12.60
N ASN A 288 -12.32 1.76 -13.19
CA ASN A 288 -11.73 1.03 -14.31
C ASN A 288 -10.81 -0.13 -13.91
N LYS A 289 -10.57 -1.02 -14.87
CA LYS A 289 -9.54 -2.05 -14.83
C LYS A 289 -8.68 -1.97 -16.07
N PHE A 290 -7.38 -1.79 -15.87
CA PHE A 290 -6.38 -1.77 -16.91
C PHE A 290 -5.56 -3.08 -16.83
N PRO A 291 -5.73 -4.00 -17.79
CA PRO A 291 -5.03 -5.28 -17.74
C PRO A 291 -3.52 -5.09 -17.82
N TYR A 292 -2.79 -6.12 -17.39
CA TYR A 292 -1.33 -6.09 -17.49
C TYR A 292 -0.88 -5.94 -18.94
N GLY A 293 0.00 -4.98 -19.21
CA GLY A 293 0.50 -4.68 -20.56
C GLY A 293 -0.27 -3.55 -21.26
N SER A 294 -1.42 -3.11 -20.73
CA SER A 294 -2.18 -2.01 -21.33
C SER A 294 -1.54 -0.63 -21.08
N LEU A 295 -0.62 -0.53 -20.12
CA LEU A 295 0.12 0.68 -19.80
C LEU A 295 1.59 0.51 -20.16
N LYS A 296 2.11 1.42 -20.97
CA LYS A 296 3.53 1.51 -21.35
C LYS A 296 4.16 2.68 -20.60
N ILE A 297 5.09 2.39 -19.69
CA ILE A 297 5.77 3.39 -18.86
C ILE A 297 7.21 3.57 -19.38
N LYS A 298 7.46 4.67 -20.09
CA LYS A 298 8.76 5.03 -20.66
C LYS A 298 9.50 6.01 -19.75
N PRO A 299 10.71 5.68 -19.25
CA PRO A 299 11.55 6.63 -18.52
C PRO A 299 11.92 7.83 -19.39
N VAL A 300 11.96 9.00 -18.79
CA VAL A 300 12.41 10.27 -19.39
C VAL A 300 13.13 11.08 -18.32
N VAL A 301 13.85 12.13 -18.71
CA VAL A 301 14.49 13.05 -17.74
C VAL A 301 13.42 13.59 -16.78
N GLY A 302 13.66 13.43 -15.48
CA GLY A 302 12.75 13.87 -14.42
C GLY A 302 11.46 13.06 -14.25
N GLY A 303 11.32 11.86 -14.85
CA GLY A 303 10.19 10.98 -14.54
C GLY A 303 9.80 9.99 -15.63
N TYR A 304 8.49 9.92 -15.95
CA TYR A 304 7.95 8.95 -16.90
C TYR A 304 6.90 9.53 -17.84
N ASN A 305 6.87 9.05 -19.07
CA ASN A 305 5.71 9.17 -19.95
C ASN A 305 4.94 7.85 -19.91
N VAL A 306 3.64 7.92 -19.71
CA VAL A 306 2.75 6.76 -19.67
C VAL A 306 1.78 6.82 -20.83
N THR A 307 1.82 5.80 -21.68
CA THR A 307 1.01 5.67 -22.88
C THR A 307 0.24 4.34 -22.90
N GLY A 308 -0.59 4.12 -23.92
CA GLY A 308 -1.48 2.96 -24.04
C GLY A 308 -2.89 3.35 -23.61
N ALA A 309 -3.44 2.65 -22.61
CA ALA A 309 -4.76 3.00 -22.08
C ALA A 309 -4.77 4.34 -21.32
N TRP A 310 -3.60 4.83 -20.89
CA TRP A 310 -3.42 6.15 -20.29
C TRP A 310 -2.61 7.06 -21.19
N ARG A 311 -2.70 8.35 -20.90
CA ARG A 311 -1.93 9.39 -21.58
C ARG A 311 -1.46 10.42 -20.55
N GLU A 312 -0.45 10.03 -19.79
CA GLU A 312 0.01 10.78 -18.62
C GLU A 312 1.50 11.10 -18.68
N LYS A 313 1.84 12.26 -18.12
CA LYS A 313 3.19 12.70 -17.81
C LYS A 313 3.37 12.65 -16.30
N TRP A 314 4.35 11.90 -15.81
CA TRP A 314 4.70 11.81 -14.39
C TRP A 314 6.03 12.55 -14.18
N ARG A 315 6.03 13.61 -13.37
CA ARG A 315 7.22 14.42 -13.07
C ARG A 315 7.34 14.68 -11.58
#